data_AF-A0A6G9QPZ4-F1
#
_entry.id   AF-A0A6G9QPZ4-F1
#
_cell.length_a   1.000
_cell.length_b   1.000
_cell.length_c   1.000
_cell.angle_alpha   90.00
_cell.angle_beta   90.00
_cell.angle_gamma   90.00
#
_symmetry.space_group_name_H-M   'P 1'
#
loop_
_entity.id
_entity.type
_entity.pdbx_description
1 polymer ?
#
loop_
_entity_poly.entity_id
_entity_poly.type
_entity_poly.pdbx_seq_one_letter_code
_entity_poly.pdbx_strand_id
1 'polypeptide(L)'
;MSIKKSVRLSDEAERLCYLLSPYGEPNYSGSLNALAHRYNLLIENVMPELSEQEALVFASLYNGHMLNDNIKLEAQSIEWQLAEGFKYDATIGELIENADTTLEKLHSKVASWSIAERIAVIDMTQRFWSKGRADAMLGKEG
;
A
#
# COMPACT_ATOMS: atom_id res chain seq x y z
N MET A 1 0.09 -18.03 18.33
CA MET A 1 -1.31 -18.46 18.41
C MET A 1 -1.96 -18.26 17.04
N SER A 2 -2.67 -19.25 16.50
CA SER A 2 -3.33 -19.15 15.19
C SER A 2 -4.81 -18.82 15.37
N ILE A 3 -5.31 -17.79 14.67
CA ILE A 3 -6.73 -17.39 14.71
C ILE A 3 -7.41 -17.94 13.46
N LYS A 4 -8.51 -18.70 13.63
CA LYS A 4 -9.31 -19.18 12.48
C LYS A 4 -10.23 -18.06 11.99
N LYS A 5 -10.19 -17.79 10.67
CA LYS A 5 -11.09 -16.85 9.98
C LYS A 5 -11.68 -17.53 8.74
N SER A 6 -12.92 -17.18 8.39
CA SER A 6 -13.55 -17.59 7.13
C SER A 6 -13.44 -16.44 6.14
N VAL A 7 -13.02 -16.72 4.91
CA VAL A 7 -12.82 -15.73 3.85
C VAL A 7 -13.46 -16.23 2.56
N ARG A 8 -13.83 -15.31 1.67
CA ARG A 8 -14.22 -15.61 0.29
C ARG A 8 -13.06 -15.25 -0.62
N LEU A 9 -12.73 -16.13 -1.55
CA LEU A 9 -11.63 -15.94 -2.50
C LEU A 9 -12.21 -15.73 -3.89
N SER A 10 -11.55 -14.90 -4.70
CA SER A 10 -11.76 -14.87 -6.14
C SER A 10 -11.12 -16.10 -6.78
N ASP A 11 -11.54 -16.44 -8.00
CA ASP A 11 -10.95 -17.54 -8.77
C ASP A 11 -9.42 -17.39 -8.92
N GLU A 12 -8.94 -16.16 -9.08
CA GLU A 12 -7.51 -15.85 -9.17
C GLU A 12 -6.77 -16.13 -7.85
N ALA A 13 -7.32 -15.70 -6.71
CA ALA A 13 -6.74 -15.92 -5.40
C ALA A 13 -6.76 -17.42 -5.02
N GLU A 14 -7.85 -18.12 -5.36
CA GLU A 14 -7.96 -19.55 -5.19
C GLU A 14 -6.89 -20.28 -6.01
N ARG A 15 -6.78 -19.98 -7.31
CA ARG A 15 -5.75 -20.55 -8.18
C ARG A 15 -4.34 -20.33 -7.65
N LEU A 16 -4.05 -19.15 -7.12
CA LEU A 16 -2.75 -18.86 -6.51
C LEU A 16 -2.49 -19.74 -5.28
N CYS A 17 -3.50 -19.98 -4.44
CA CYS A 17 -3.38 -20.88 -3.29
C CYS A 17 -3.08 -22.33 -3.71
N TYR A 18 -3.65 -22.81 -4.81
CA TYR A 18 -3.33 -24.12 -5.39
C TYR A 18 -1.85 -24.18 -5.84
N LEU A 19 -1.38 -23.17 -6.58
CA LEU A 19 0.01 -23.13 -7.08
C LEU A 19 1.06 -23.09 -5.97
N LEU A 20 0.70 -22.50 -4.82
CA LEU A 20 1.60 -22.36 -3.67
C LEU A 20 1.54 -23.55 -2.70
N SER A 21 0.54 -24.41 -2.82
CA SER A 21 0.42 -25.60 -1.98
C SER A 21 1.37 -26.69 -2.50
N PRO A 22 2.31 -27.19 -1.69
CA PRO A 22 3.14 -28.32 -2.10
C PRO A 22 2.25 -29.56 -2.22
N TYR A 23 2.26 -30.19 -3.40
CA TYR A 23 1.64 -31.47 -3.78
C TYR A 23 0.51 -32.02 -2.88
N GLY A 24 -0.70 -32.14 -3.45
CA GLY A 24 -1.85 -32.77 -2.78
C GLY A 24 -2.98 -31.79 -2.54
N GLU A 25 -3.70 -31.97 -1.44
CA GLU A 25 -4.82 -31.10 -1.05
C GLU A 25 -4.36 -29.66 -0.77
N PRO A 26 -5.08 -28.62 -1.22
CA PRO A 26 -4.70 -27.24 -1.01
C PRO A 26 -4.63 -26.85 0.46
N ASN A 27 -3.48 -26.35 0.90
CA ASN A 27 -3.32 -25.77 2.23
C ASN A 27 -3.56 -24.26 2.18
N TYR A 28 -4.83 -23.85 2.17
CA TYR A 28 -5.21 -22.44 2.11
C TYR A 28 -4.57 -21.58 3.21
N SER A 29 -4.57 -22.06 4.46
CA SER A 29 -3.98 -21.31 5.57
C SER A 29 -2.47 -21.13 5.40
N GLY A 30 -1.77 -22.19 4.98
CA GLY A 30 -0.34 -22.12 4.67
C GLY A 30 -0.03 -21.15 3.54
N SER A 31 -0.75 -21.26 2.42
CA SER A 31 -0.58 -20.39 1.25
C SER A 31 -0.86 -18.92 1.57
N LEU A 32 -1.96 -18.61 2.27
CA LEU A 32 -2.30 -17.24 2.64
C LEU A 32 -1.28 -16.62 3.61
N ASN A 33 -0.83 -17.38 4.61
CA ASN A 33 0.20 -16.89 5.53
C ASN A 33 1.54 -16.66 4.81
N ALA A 34 1.92 -17.56 3.89
CA ALA A 34 3.13 -17.41 3.10
C ALA A 34 3.03 -16.21 2.14
N LEU A 35 1.86 -15.99 1.51
CA LEU A 35 1.60 -14.82 0.67
C LEU A 35 1.72 -13.52 1.47
N ALA A 36 1.08 -13.43 2.63
CA ALA A 36 1.16 -12.24 3.49
C ALA A 36 2.60 -11.95 3.92
N HIS A 37 3.38 -12.98 4.26
CA HIS A 37 4.78 -12.80 4.62
C HIS A 37 5.64 -12.33 3.43
N ARG A 38 5.50 -12.97 2.25
CA ARG A 38 6.22 -12.57 1.02
C ARG A 38 5.85 -11.16 0.60
N TYR A 39 4.58 -10.80 0.71
CA TYR A 39 4.09 -9.46 0.41
C TYR A 39 4.76 -8.42 1.32
N ASN A 40 4.75 -8.63 2.64
CA ASN A 40 5.43 -7.71 3.57
C ASN A 40 6.91 -7.54 3.22
N LEU A 41 7.63 -8.64 2.99
CA LEU A 41 9.04 -8.58 2.59
C LEU A 41 9.23 -7.83 1.27
N LEU A 42 8.37 -8.08 0.28
CA LEU A 42 8.45 -7.38 -1.00
C LEU A 42 8.28 -5.87 -0.82
N ILE A 43 7.23 -5.45 -0.10
CA ILE A 43 6.95 -4.02 0.15
C ILE A 43 8.11 -3.36 0.87
N GLU A 44 8.67 -3.99 1.91
CA GLU A 44 9.84 -3.48 2.63
C GLU A 44 11.07 -3.32 1.74
N ASN A 45 11.27 -4.20 0.75
CA ASN A 45 12.45 -4.19 -0.12
C ASN A 45 12.30 -3.29 -1.35
N VAL A 46 11.06 -2.96 -1.75
CA VAL A 46 10.79 -2.11 -2.92
C VAL A 46 10.26 -0.74 -2.53
N MET A 47 10.22 -0.40 -1.24
CA MET A 47 9.83 0.93 -0.80
C MET A 47 10.83 1.97 -1.35
N PRO A 48 10.38 2.96 -2.14
CA PRO A 48 11.27 4.03 -2.56
C PRO A 48 11.68 4.88 -1.35
N GLU A 49 12.87 5.46 -1.41
CA GLU A 49 13.31 6.39 -0.37
C GLU A 49 12.43 7.64 -0.36
N LEU A 50 11.78 7.90 0.77
CA LEU A 50 10.95 9.08 1.01
C LEU A 50 11.41 9.80 2.27
N SER A 51 11.41 11.13 2.25
CA SER A 51 11.46 11.89 3.49
C SER A 51 10.17 11.71 4.28
N GLU A 52 10.19 12.05 5.58
CA GLU A 52 8.98 12.01 6.42
C GLU A 52 7.85 12.87 5.82
N GLN A 53 8.20 14.05 5.30
CA GLN A 53 7.22 14.96 4.71
C GLN A 53 6.70 14.46 3.36
N GLU A 54 7.55 13.87 2.52
CA GLU A 54 7.08 13.21 1.29
C GLU A 54 6.14 12.04 1.62
N ALA A 55 6.44 11.24 2.65
CA ALA A 55 5.55 10.16 3.09
C ALA A 55 4.20 10.71 3.56
N LEU A 56 4.18 11.85 4.25
CA LEU A 56 2.96 12.53 4.67
C LEU A 56 2.17 13.13 3.49
N VAL A 57 2.83 13.60 2.42
CA VAL A 57 2.16 13.99 1.17
C VAL A 57 1.32 12.83 0.67
N PHE A 58 1.93 11.65 0.48
CA PHE A 58 1.19 10.48 -0.02
C PHE A 58 0.11 10.01 0.97
N ALA A 59 0.38 10.03 2.28
CA ALA A 59 -0.64 9.70 3.27
C ALA A 59 -1.87 10.61 3.12
N SER A 60 -1.66 11.92 2.96
CA SER A 60 -2.73 12.90 2.76
C SER A 60 -3.49 12.68 1.44
N LEU A 61 -2.81 12.34 0.33
CA LEU A 61 -3.47 12.04 -0.95
C LEU A 61 -4.50 10.91 -0.84
N TYR A 62 -4.22 9.92 0.01
CA TYR A 62 -5.07 8.75 0.21
C TYR A 62 -5.98 8.86 1.44
N ASN A 63 -6.07 10.03 2.09
CA ASN A 63 -6.93 10.21 3.24
C ASN A 63 -8.42 10.08 2.85
N GLY A 64 -9.10 9.09 3.42
CA GLY A 64 -10.49 8.77 3.08
C GLY A 64 -10.67 8.21 1.66
N HIS A 65 -9.59 7.93 0.93
CA HIS A 65 -9.63 7.42 -0.43
C HIS A 65 -10.02 5.92 -0.43
N MET A 66 -11.02 5.58 -1.25
CA MET A 66 -11.40 4.19 -1.49
C MET A 66 -10.61 3.65 -2.68
N LEU A 67 -9.64 2.77 -2.41
CA LEU A 67 -8.82 2.19 -3.48
C LEU A 67 -9.67 1.38 -4.47
N ASN A 68 -9.22 1.38 -5.72
CA ASN A 68 -9.71 0.47 -6.74
C ASN A 68 -9.38 -1.00 -6.40
N ASP A 69 -10.30 -1.92 -6.68
CA ASP A 69 -10.06 -3.37 -6.55
C ASP A 69 -8.90 -3.84 -7.46
N ASN A 70 -8.64 -3.12 -8.56
CA ASN A 70 -7.50 -3.32 -9.42
C ASN A 70 -6.33 -2.43 -9.00
N ILE A 71 -5.47 -2.97 -8.15
CA ILE A 71 -4.29 -2.28 -7.61
C ILE A 71 -3.33 -1.76 -8.70
N LYS A 72 -3.31 -2.38 -9.88
CA LYS A 72 -2.47 -1.91 -10.99
C LYS A 72 -2.96 -0.57 -11.54
N LEU A 73 -4.28 -0.40 -11.66
CA LEU A 73 -4.86 0.88 -12.08
C LEU A 73 -4.62 1.96 -11.03
N GLU A 74 -4.73 1.60 -9.75
CA GLU A 74 -4.44 2.49 -8.62
C GLU A 74 -2.96 2.95 -8.63
N ALA A 75 -2.02 2.02 -8.83
CA ALA A 75 -0.60 2.36 -8.94
C ALA A 75 -0.30 3.27 -10.15
N GLN A 76 -1.05 3.14 -11.24
CA GLN A 76 -0.87 3.98 -12.43
C GLN A 76 -1.42 5.40 -12.25
N SER A 77 -2.37 5.62 -11.34
CA SER A 77 -3.02 6.91 -11.13
C SER A 77 -2.30 7.83 -10.14
N ILE A 78 -1.30 7.34 -9.41
CA ILE A 78 -0.63 8.08 -8.32
C ILE A 78 -0.06 9.45 -8.75
N GLU A 79 0.47 9.56 -9.97
CA GLU A 79 0.98 10.83 -10.52
C GLU A 79 -0.16 11.85 -10.70
N TRP A 80 -1.29 11.38 -11.24
CA TRP A 80 -2.48 12.20 -11.40
C TRP A 80 -3.06 12.62 -10.04
N GLN A 81 -3.09 11.70 -9.07
CA GLN A 81 -3.55 12.01 -7.71
C GLN A 81 -2.66 13.05 -7.03
N LEU A 82 -1.34 12.98 -7.22
CA LEU A 82 -0.40 13.99 -6.71
C LEU A 82 -0.70 15.38 -7.30
N ALA A 83 -0.89 15.45 -8.62
CA ALA A 83 -1.20 16.71 -9.30
C ALA A 83 -2.55 17.31 -8.86
N GLU A 84 -3.59 16.48 -8.75
CA GLU A 84 -4.91 16.93 -8.29
C GLU A 84 -4.89 17.30 -6.81
N GLY A 85 -4.24 16.51 -5.96
CA GLY A 85 -4.09 16.78 -4.54
C GLY A 85 -3.40 18.11 -4.29
N PHE A 86 -2.29 18.39 -4.99
CA PHE A 86 -1.64 19.70 -4.90
C PHE A 86 -2.53 20.86 -5.32
N LYS A 87 -3.37 20.65 -6.34
CA LYS A 87 -4.27 21.70 -6.87
C LYS A 87 -5.44 22.01 -5.94
N TYR A 88 -5.95 21.02 -5.22
CA TYR A 88 -7.22 21.13 -4.48
C TYR A 88 -7.08 21.01 -2.96
N ASP A 89 -5.96 20.53 -2.45
CA ASP A 89 -5.68 20.41 -1.01
C ASP A 89 -4.45 21.25 -0.64
N ALA A 90 -4.69 22.36 0.07
CA ALA A 90 -3.64 23.26 0.53
C ALA A 90 -2.61 22.57 1.43
N THR A 91 -3.01 21.53 2.17
CA THR A 91 -2.12 20.74 3.03
C THR A 91 -1.00 20.07 2.23
N ILE A 92 -1.30 19.63 1.00
CA ILE A 92 -0.30 19.01 0.13
C ILE A 92 0.77 20.03 -0.28
N GLY A 93 0.37 21.27 -0.57
CA GLY A 93 1.31 22.35 -0.85
C GLY A 93 2.26 22.61 0.32
N GLU A 94 1.71 22.76 1.53
CA GLU A 94 2.49 22.98 2.75
C GLU A 94 3.46 21.82 3.04
N LEU A 95 3.02 20.56 2.85
CA LEU A 95 3.86 19.39 3.06
C LEU A 95 5.00 19.30 2.02
N ILE A 96 4.74 19.66 0.77
CA ILE A 96 5.77 19.71 -0.28
C ILE A 96 6.82 20.79 0.03
N GLU A 97 6.39 21.96 0.48
CA GLU A 97 7.31 23.03 0.89
C GLU A 97 8.17 22.60 2.09
N ASN A 98 7.56 21.96 3.10
CA ASN A 98 8.26 21.44 4.28
C ASN A 98 9.20 20.27 3.95
N ALA A 99 8.99 19.59 2.83
CA ALA A 99 9.87 18.51 2.36
C ALA A 99 11.13 19.03 1.66
N ASP A 100 11.33 20.35 1.54
CA ASP A 100 12.42 20.98 0.77
C ASP A 100 12.48 20.46 -0.68
N THR A 101 11.30 20.24 -1.28
CA THR A 101 11.13 19.74 -2.64
C THR A 101 10.17 20.61 -3.44
N THR A 102 9.92 20.25 -4.70
CA THR A 102 8.88 20.89 -5.52
C THR A 102 7.95 19.84 -6.08
N LEU A 103 6.75 20.26 -6.51
CA LEU A 103 5.81 19.35 -7.18
C LEU A 103 6.47 18.68 -8.39
N GLU A 104 7.24 19.41 -9.19
CA GLU A 104 7.89 18.87 -10.39
C GLU A 104 8.95 17.83 -10.04
N LYS A 105 9.74 18.06 -8.97
CA LYS A 105 10.73 17.09 -8.48
C LYS A 105 10.04 15.83 -7.98
N LEU A 106 9.01 15.99 -7.14
CA LEU A 106 8.27 14.87 -6.58
C LEU A 106 7.53 14.09 -7.68
N HIS A 107 6.92 14.77 -8.65
CA HIS A 107 6.29 14.16 -9.81
C HIS A 107 7.30 13.39 -10.67
N SER A 108 8.49 13.95 -10.91
CA SER A 108 9.56 13.25 -11.65
C SER A 108 10.05 12.01 -10.90
N LYS A 109 10.16 12.09 -9.58
CA LYS A 109 10.49 10.97 -8.70
C LYS A 109 9.43 9.86 -8.82
N VAL A 110 8.15 10.19 -8.68
CA VAL A 110 7.04 9.24 -8.84
C VAL A 110 7.01 8.62 -10.24
N ALA A 111 7.24 9.41 -11.28
CA ALA A 111 7.28 8.92 -12.66
C ALA A 111 8.41 7.90 -12.87
N SER A 112 9.53 8.03 -12.16
CA SER A 112 10.64 7.09 -12.23
C SER A 112 10.39 5.75 -11.51
N TRP A 113 9.39 5.70 -10.63
CA TRP A 113 9.07 4.49 -9.88
C TRP A 113 8.45 3.41 -10.75
N SER A 114 8.90 2.19 -10.53
CA SER A 114 8.24 0.97 -10.98
C SER A 114 6.84 0.84 -10.37
N ILE A 115 6.00 -0.01 -10.98
CA ILE A 115 4.68 -0.34 -10.42
C ILE A 115 4.81 -0.90 -9.00
N ALA A 116 5.85 -1.69 -8.71
CA ALA A 116 6.06 -2.28 -7.39
C ALA A 116 6.31 -1.21 -6.31
N GLU A 117 7.16 -0.23 -6.60
CA GLU A 117 7.42 0.93 -5.72
C GLU A 117 6.14 1.74 -5.49
N ARG A 118 5.33 1.98 -6.53
CA ARG A 118 4.05 2.69 -6.39
C ARG A 118 3.06 1.92 -5.52
N ILE A 119 2.99 0.60 -5.66
CA ILE A 119 2.19 -0.26 -4.78
C ILE A 119 2.71 -0.20 -3.34
N ALA A 120 4.03 -0.17 -3.13
CA ALA A 120 4.62 -0.01 -1.81
C ALA A 120 4.20 1.32 -1.14
N VAL A 121 4.20 2.42 -1.89
CA VAL A 121 3.71 3.71 -1.38
C VAL A 121 2.22 3.63 -1.04
N ILE A 122 1.38 3.02 -1.88
CA ILE A 122 -0.05 2.82 -1.56
C ILE A 122 -0.23 1.98 -0.28
N ASP A 123 0.54 0.90 -0.11
CA ASP A 123 0.50 0.08 1.10
C ASP A 123 0.92 0.89 2.34
N MET A 124 1.95 1.73 2.22
CA MET A 124 2.37 2.64 3.28
C MET A 124 1.24 3.58 3.71
N THR A 125 0.54 4.20 2.75
CA THR A 125 -0.56 5.13 3.09
C THR A 125 -1.73 4.40 3.76
N GLN A 126 -2.07 3.20 3.30
CA GLN A 126 -3.08 2.37 3.96
C GLN A 126 -2.71 2.01 5.40
N ARG A 127 -1.45 1.62 5.64
CA ARG A 127 -0.95 1.30 6.98
C ARG A 127 -0.96 2.51 7.89
N PHE A 128 -0.56 3.67 7.38
CA PHE A 128 -0.56 4.93 8.12
C PHE A 128 -1.94 5.20 8.74
N TRP A 129 -3.01 5.14 7.92
CA TRP A 129 -4.37 5.39 8.40
C TRP A 129 -5.02 4.23 9.16
N SER A 130 -4.56 2.99 8.92
CA SER A 130 -5.15 1.80 9.54
C SER A 130 -4.52 1.39 10.87
N LYS A 131 -3.35 1.92 11.23
CA LYS A 131 -2.54 1.46 12.37
C LYS A 131 -3.34 1.41 13.68
N GLY A 132 -3.92 2.54 14.10
CA GLY A 132 -4.68 2.61 15.36
C GLY A 132 -5.90 1.67 15.37
N ARG A 133 -6.58 1.51 14.23
CA ARG A 133 -7.70 0.56 14.09
C ARG A 133 -7.23 -0.89 14.22
N ALA A 134 -6.11 -1.23 13.57
CA ALA A 134 -5.55 -2.57 13.60
C ALA A 134 -5.11 -2.95 15.01
N ASP A 135 -4.42 -2.06 15.70
CA ASP A 135 -3.94 -2.25 17.07
C ASP A 135 -5.11 -2.47 18.05
N ALA A 136 -6.15 -1.64 17.96
CA ALA A 136 -7.38 -1.80 18.74
C ALA A 136 -8.11 -3.13 18.45
N MET A 137 -8.25 -3.51 17.17
CA MET A 137 -8.93 -4.76 16.77
C MET A 137 -8.17 -6.02 17.16
N LEU A 138 -6.85 -5.94 17.26
CA LEU A 138 -5.99 -7.06 17.62
C LEU A 138 -5.64 -7.11 19.12
N GLY A 139 -6.18 -6.17 19.91
CA GLY A 139 -5.92 -6.10 21.36
C GLY A 139 -4.46 -5.81 21.69
N LYS A 140 -3.76 -5.11 20.80
CA LYS A 140 -2.38 -4.65 21.01
C LYS A 140 -2.43 -3.17 21.36
N GLU A 141 -2.88 -2.83 22.56
CA GLU A 141 -2.71 -1.46 23.05
C GLU A 141 -1.20 -1.24 23.31
N GLY A 142 -0.62 -0.28 22.59
CA GLY A 142 0.70 0.28 22.84
C GLY A 142 0.56 1.74 23.24
#